data_AF-A0A8X8K3P1-F1
#
_entry.id   AF-A0A8X8K3P1-F1
#
_cell.length_a   1.000
_cell.length_b   1.000
_cell.length_c   1.000
_cell.angle_alpha   90.00
_cell.angle_beta   90.00
_cell.angle_gamma   90.00
#
_symmetry.space_group_name_H-M   'P 1'
#
loop_
_entity.id
_entity.type
_entity.pdbx_description
1 polymer ?
#
loop_
_entity_poly.entity_id
_entity_poly.type
_entity_poly.pdbx_seq_one_letter_code
_entity_poly.pdbx_strand_id
1 'polypeptide(L)'
;MENENLAHRTSALFDFETREEGTATLNCLLAQLNAERKSANGELITLRSLKRTLNFLEKSLGIVVDGRTSPLPLSTIKTIKLLFVTDADSDRNIFKLIARPQRSAESTMEFSTVTTTPRDADSSATIACLLDTLSKEIDPEKIQMFTALLGETECQSAAERLLLHAERTGDEVFHTLSEHIPGDDCALSNAYRSLGAYIGRIHATSIEGHRVDANEAVYVHLRTLAFQHFILHHPRHLEMTRVEGELANIKQEANQLCRLAANSDTHHQATARVFSVNTYHHLVQGWPKEVAELVEKATGFATSVKQLKVHERRAKALLASYAYRTYDCTDPSALVLSVGDIVSAIASFRYQQETGGNYKPYWPGQTDQGKDPQRHFDKGLNADDPHQHQGVIQIYLNRFYQYQAVFNGTTESHRAWMDYQGSLLNAYHSVLKLNSIVGVTTGLTSLGFLCLSFAKDHVIEHLNSNRSALAPATVSRL
;
A
#
# COMPACT_ATOMS: atom_id res chain seq x y z
N MET A 1 14.18 -54.62 -5.25
CA MET A 1 13.47 -54.35 -6.53
C MET A 1 12.01 -53.92 -6.35
N GLU A 2 11.07 -54.69 -5.78
CA GLU A 2 9.68 -54.19 -5.58
C GLU A 2 9.58 -53.06 -4.53
N ASN A 3 10.37 -53.10 -3.46
CA ASN A 3 10.40 -52.03 -2.44
C ASN A 3 11.10 -50.74 -2.92
N GLU A 4 12.03 -50.82 -3.86
CA GLU A 4 12.69 -49.63 -4.44
C GLU A 4 11.80 -48.94 -5.48
N ASN A 5 11.01 -49.72 -6.24
CA ASN A 5 10.03 -49.17 -7.18
C ASN A 5 8.84 -48.48 -6.47
N LEU A 6 8.43 -48.97 -5.30
CA LEU A 6 7.41 -48.31 -4.48
C LEU A 6 7.94 -47.03 -3.81
N ALA A 7 9.21 -47.04 -3.37
CA ALA A 7 9.90 -45.87 -2.80
C ALA A 7 10.14 -44.77 -3.86
N HIS A 8 10.52 -45.12 -5.10
CA HIS A 8 10.67 -44.14 -6.17
C HIS A 8 9.32 -43.54 -6.63
N ARG A 9 8.25 -44.36 -6.68
CA ARG A 9 6.90 -43.85 -6.98
C ARG A 9 6.31 -42.97 -5.88
N THR A 10 6.65 -43.24 -4.61
CA THR A 10 6.20 -42.40 -3.49
C THR A 10 7.04 -41.13 -3.35
N SER A 11 8.34 -41.16 -3.65
CA SER A 11 9.21 -39.96 -3.67
C SER A 11 8.69 -38.86 -4.61
N ALA A 12 8.20 -39.21 -5.80
CA ALA A 12 7.69 -38.22 -6.77
C ALA A 12 6.23 -37.77 -6.50
N LEU A 13 5.48 -38.48 -5.64
CA LEU A 13 4.02 -38.31 -5.52
C LEU A 13 3.60 -36.94 -4.94
N PHE A 14 4.43 -36.37 -4.07
CA PHE A 14 4.17 -35.06 -3.45
C PHE A 14 5.11 -33.96 -3.96
N ASP A 15 5.67 -34.13 -5.16
CA ASP A 15 6.47 -33.11 -5.82
C ASP A 15 5.60 -32.27 -6.78
N PHE A 16 5.99 -31.02 -6.98
CA PHE A 16 5.25 -30.06 -7.82
C PHE A 16 5.54 -30.22 -9.32
N GLU A 17 6.34 -31.22 -9.71
CA GLU A 17 6.69 -31.51 -11.11
C GLU A 17 5.58 -32.25 -11.87
N THR A 18 4.63 -32.89 -11.17
CA THR A 18 3.50 -33.62 -11.76
C THR A 18 2.17 -33.05 -11.26
N ARG A 19 1.32 -32.53 -12.15
CA ARG A 19 -0.07 -32.15 -11.81
C ARG A 19 -0.95 -33.39 -11.73
N GLU A 20 -0.81 -34.14 -10.64
CA GLU A 20 -1.67 -35.29 -10.36
C GLU A 20 -2.89 -34.87 -9.55
N GLU A 21 -4.07 -35.09 -10.11
CA GLU A 21 -5.33 -34.95 -9.40
C GLU A 21 -5.58 -36.19 -8.53
N GLY A 22 -5.91 -35.98 -7.25
CA GLY A 22 -6.14 -37.08 -6.33
C GLY A 22 -6.21 -36.66 -4.87
N THR A 23 -6.28 -37.66 -4.00
CA THR A 23 -6.24 -37.45 -2.55
C THR A 23 -5.19 -38.33 -1.89
N ALA A 24 -4.60 -37.82 -0.81
CA ALA A 24 -3.69 -38.58 0.07
C ALA A 24 -3.92 -38.19 1.53
N THR A 25 -3.27 -38.90 2.45
CA THR A 25 -3.41 -38.67 3.89
C THR A 25 -2.13 -38.09 4.49
N LEU A 26 -2.23 -37.48 5.68
CA LEU A 26 -1.03 -37.05 6.42
C LEU A 26 -0.11 -38.23 6.77
N ASN A 27 -0.63 -39.44 6.94
CA ASN A 27 0.21 -40.62 7.14
C ASN A 27 1.08 -40.93 5.92
N CYS A 28 0.54 -40.79 4.71
CA CYS A 28 1.31 -40.95 3.47
C CYS A 28 2.43 -39.91 3.41
N LEU A 29 2.12 -38.65 3.74
CA LEU A 29 3.11 -37.57 3.81
C LEU A 29 4.23 -37.86 4.82
N LEU A 30 3.87 -38.30 6.03
CA LEU A 30 4.85 -38.64 7.07
C LEU A 30 5.76 -39.80 6.65
N ALA A 31 5.20 -40.82 5.99
CA ALA A 31 5.99 -41.94 5.47
C ALA A 31 7.03 -41.47 4.45
N GLN A 32 6.63 -40.59 3.52
CA GLN A 32 7.54 -40.02 2.53
C GLN A 32 8.60 -39.11 3.15
N LEU A 33 8.20 -38.19 4.06
CA LEU A 33 9.15 -37.30 4.73
C LEU A 33 10.22 -38.09 5.50
N ASN A 34 9.85 -39.19 6.15
CA ASN A 34 10.81 -40.05 6.86
C ASN A 34 11.71 -40.87 5.93
N ALA A 35 11.29 -41.13 4.69
CA ALA A 35 12.11 -41.78 3.67
C ALA A 35 13.12 -40.81 3.05
N GLU A 36 12.70 -39.57 2.79
CA GLU A 36 13.52 -38.53 2.14
C GLU A 36 14.47 -37.82 3.11
N ARG A 37 14.05 -37.67 4.38
CA ARG A 37 14.79 -36.90 5.38
C ARG A 37 15.15 -37.75 6.58
N LYS A 38 16.45 -37.86 6.84
CA LYS A 38 16.97 -38.24 8.15
C LYS A 38 16.97 -36.98 9.02
N SER A 39 16.23 -36.96 10.14
CA SER A 39 16.34 -35.81 11.04
C SER A 39 17.77 -35.73 11.60
N ALA A 40 18.21 -34.53 11.98
CA ALA A 40 19.56 -34.28 12.49
C ALA A 40 19.95 -35.19 13.68
N ASN A 41 18.96 -35.74 14.39
CA ASN A 41 19.14 -36.61 15.55
C ASN A 41 18.74 -38.07 15.29
N GLY A 42 18.35 -38.44 14.06
CA GLY A 42 17.82 -39.77 13.72
C GLY A 42 16.38 -40.03 14.20
N GLU A 43 15.72 -39.05 14.82
CA GLU A 43 14.31 -39.14 15.20
C GLU A 43 13.39 -39.09 13.97
N LEU A 44 12.30 -39.86 14.01
CA LEU A 44 11.28 -39.85 12.97
C LEU A 44 10.46 -38.54 13.00
N ILE A 45 10.18 -37.99 11.83
CA ILE A 45 9.23 -36.90 11.63
C ILE A 45 7.82 -37.42 11.97
N THR A 46 7.16 -36.75 12.91
CA THR A 46 5.81 -37.11 13.39
C THR A 46 4.81 -36.00 13.09
N LEU A 47 3.51 -36.25 13.34
CA LEU A 47 2.49 -35.20 13.27
C LEU A 47 2.82 -34.00 14.18
N ARG A 48 3.53 -34.23 15.30
CA ARG A 48 3.97 -33.15 16.19
C ARG A 48 4.95 -32.21 15.49
N SER A 49 5.80 -32.75 14.61
CA SER A 49 6.73 -31.99 13.77
C SER A 49 5.98 -31.09 12.77
N LEU A 50 4.84 -31.54 12.24
CA LEU A 50 3.99 -30.76 11.33
C LEU A 50 3.12 -29.71 12.04
N LYS A 51 3.04 -29.72 13.37
CA LYS A 51 2.12 -28.86 14.14
C LYS A 51 2.23 -27.39 13.78
N ARG A 52 3.46 -26.90 13.54
CA ARG A 52 3.68 -25.48 13.20
C ARG A 52 3.12 -25.13 11.83
N THR A 53 3.31 -26.00 10.83
CA THR A 53 2.73 -25.87 9.49
C THR A 53 1.20 -25.91 9.54
N LEU A 54 0.63 -26.89 10.23
CA LEU A 54 -0.83 -27.03 10.33
C LEU A 54 -1.46 -25.84 11.07
N ASN A 55 -0.84 -25.38 12.17
CA ASN A 55 -1.28 -24.18 12.88
C ASN A 55 -1.21 -22.93 12.00
N PHE A 56 -0.23 -22.83 11.10
CA PHE A 56 -0.15 -21.71 10.16
C PHE A 56 -1.32 -21.74 9.17
N LEU A 57 -1.61 -22.89 8.55
CA LEU A 57 -2.74 -23.05 7.63
C LEU A 57 -4.07 -22.71 8.30
N GLU A 58 -4.28 -23.17 9.54
CA GLU A 58 -5.50 -22.89 10.29
C GLU A 58 -5.59 -21.40 10.67
N LYS A 59 -4.60 -20.87 11.39
CA LYS A 59 -4.67 -19.51 11.95
C LYS A 59 -4.53 -18.42 10.90
N SER A 60 -3.70 -18.66 9.89
CA SER A 60 -3.42 -17.66 8.85
C SER A 60 -4.29 -17.83 7.63
N LEU A 61 -4.86 -19.00 7.35
CA LEU A 61 -5.64 -19.19 6.12
C LEU A 61 -7.06 -19.73 6.36
N GLY A 62 -7.40 -20.12 7.59
CA GLY A 62 -8.69 -20.74 7.91
C GLY A 62 -8.83 -22.18 7.41
N ILE A 63 -7.72 -22.80 7.01
CA ILE A 63 -7.71 -24.17 6.46
C ILE A 63 -7.50 -25.15 7.60
N VAL A 64 -8.58 -25.83 7.97
CA VAL A 64 -8.57 -26.87 8.99
C VAL A 64 -8.26 -28.22 8.34
N VAL A 65 -7.23 -28.90 8.87
CA VAL A 65 -6.82 -30.23 8.43
C VAL A 65 -7.17 -31.24 9.52
N ASP A 66 -8.32 -31.90 9.37
CA ASP A 66 -8.89 -32.78 10.39
C ASP A 66 -8.31 -34.21 10.33
N GLY A 67 -7.50 -34.59 11.32
CA GLY A 67 -7.10 -36.00 11.52
C GLY A 67 -6.03 -36.53 10.57
N ARG A 68 -5.38 -37.64 10.97
CA ARG A 68 -4.23 -38.22 10.24
C ARG A 68 -4.59 -39.02 9.00
N THR A 69 -5.81 -39.56 8.97
CA THR A 69 -6.28 -40.53 7.98
C THR A 69 -7.37 -39.97 7.08
N SER A 70 -7.78 -38.72 7.27
CA SER A 70 -8.72 -38.07 6.36
C SER A 70 -8.05 -37.90 4.99
N PRO A 71 -8.76 -38.22 3.90
CA PRO A 71 -8.29 -37.93 2.57
C PRO A 71 -8.28 -36.41 2.36
N LEU A 72 -7.14 -35.88 1.93
CA LEU A 72 -6.91 -34.48 1.61
C LEU A 72 -6.51 -34.38 0.13
N PRO A 73 -6.86 -33.28 -0.57
CA PRO A 73 -6.37 -33.04 -1.92
C PRO A 73 -4.84 -33.13 -1.98
N LEU A 74 -4.31 -33.74 -3.04
CA LEU A 74 -2.85 -33.85 -3.23
C LEU A 74 -2.17 -32.48 -3.18
N SER A 75 -2.77 -31.45 -3.80
CA SER A 75 -2.30 -30.06 -3.74
C SER A 75 -2.10 -29.56 -2.30
N THR A 76 -3.00 -29.96 -1.38
CA THR A 76 -2.90 -29.62 0.04
C THR A 76 -1.75 -30.36 0.71
N ILE A 77 -1.60 -31.65 0.45
CA ILE A 77 -0.49 -32.46 0.97
C ILE A 77 0.87 -31.91 0.49
N LYS A 78 0.98 -31.61 -0.81
CA LYS A 78 2.16 -30.98 -1.43
C LYS A 78 2.49 -29.65 -0.78
N THR A 79 1.47 -28.81 -0.53
CA THR A 79 1.64 -27.53 0.16
C THR A 79 2.16 -27.69 1.59
N ILE A 80 1.64 -28.68 2.34
CA ILE A 80 2.13 -28.99 3.69
C ILE A 80 3.60 -29.45 3.64
N LYS A 81 3.94 -30.33 2.68
CA LYS A 81 5.33 -30.78 2.43
C LYS A 81 6.24 -29.58 2.18
N LEU A 82 5.89 -28.73 1.21
CA LEU A 82 6.65 -27.56 0.82
C LEU A 82 6.93 -26.64 2.02
N LEU A 83 5.89 -26.23 2.74
CA LEU A 83 6.04 -25.32 3.88
C LEU A 83 6.88 -25.93 5.00
N PHE A 84 6.71 -27.23 5.29
CA PHE A 84 7.49 -27.92 6.31
C PHE A 84 8.97 -28.04 5.92
N VAL A 85 9.25 -28.49 4.69
CA VAL A 85 10.61 -28.66 4.16
C VAL A 85 11.33 -27.32 4.13
N THR A 86 10.67 -26.28 3.61
CA THR A 86 11.27 -24.95 3.53
C THR A 86 11.60 -24.42 4.93
N ASP A 87 10.72 -24.60 5.93
CA ASP A 87 10.99 -24.15 7.31
C ASP A 87 12.09 -24.95 7.99
N ALA A 88 12.22 -26.24 7.67
CA ALA A 88 13.25 -27.11 8.22
C ALA A 88 14.64 -26.84 7.61
N ASP A 89 14.70 -26.40 6.36
CA ASP A 89 15.96 -26.09 5.65
C ASP A 89 16.41 -24.65 5.83
N SER A 90 15.53 -23.80 6.32
CA SER A 90 15.83 -22.40 6.57
C SER A 90 16.45 -22.22 7.94
N ASP A 91 17.61 -21.56 8.00
CA ASP A 91 18.22 -21.06 9.25
C ASP A 91 17.33 -20.01 9.96
N ARG A 92 16.25 -19.60 9.30
CA ARG A 92 15.28 -18.59 9.76
C ARG A 92 13.91 -19.23 9.99
N ASN A 93 13.19 -18.71 10.97
CA ASN A 93 11.83 -19.13 11.28
C ASN A 93 10.85 -18.65 10.18
N ILE A 94 10.56 -19.48 9.17
CA ILE A 94 9.72 -19.11 8.01
C ILE A 94 8.33 -18.70 8.45
N PHE A 95 7.72 -19.44 9.37
CA PHE A 95 6.38 -19.09 9.84
C PHE A 95 6.30 -17.74 10.58
N LYS A 96 7.43 -17.18 11.07
CA LYS A 96 7.51 -15.80 11.56
C LYS A 96 7.65 -14.81 10.41
N LEU A 97 8.36 -15.18 9.34
CA LEU A 97 8.49 -14.40 8.11
C LEU A 97 7.15 -14.24 7.38
N ILE A 98 6.35 -15.31 7.31
CA ILE A 98 5.09 -15.33 6.55
C ILE A 98 3.83 -15.14 7.43
N ALA A 99 4.02 -14.83 8.72
CA ALA A 99 2.92 -14.64 9.66
C ALA A 99 2.02 -13.47 9.25
N ARG A 100 0.72 -13.59 9.50
CA ARG A 100 -0.19 -12.45 9.38
C ARG A 100 0.21 -11.32 10.35
N PRO A 101 0.05 -10.05 9.93
CA PRO A 101 0.29 -8.91 10.81
C PRO A 101 -0.69 -8.87 11.98
N GLN A 102 -0.18 -8.49 13.16
CA GLN A 102 -1.01 -8.22 14.34
C GLN A 102 -1.27 -6.71 14.45
N ARG A 103 -2.51 -6.33 14.77
CA ARG A 103 -2.92 -4.91 14.92
C ARG A 103 -2.10 -4.13 15.96
N SER A 104 -1.45 -4.81 16.90
CA SER A 104 -0.64 -4.21 17.96
C SER A 104 0.83 -4.02 17.59
N ALA A 105 1.31 -4.54 16.46
CA ALA A 105 2.72 -4.45 16.12
C ALA A 105 3.12 -2.99 15.82
N GLU A 106 4.21 -2.53 16.44
CA GLU A 106 4.69 -1.14 16.37
C GLU A 106 5.38 -0.79 15.04
N SER A 107 5.68 -1.78 14.21
CA SER A 107 6.59 -1.62 13.09
C SER A 107 5.93 -1.92 11.75
N THR A 108 5.93 -0.95 10.83
CA THR A 108 5.43 -1.12 9.46
C THR A 108 6.34 -2.08 8.72
N MET A 109 5.80 -3.17 8.16
CA MET A 109 6.59 -4.00 7.25
C MET A 109 6.75 -3.26 5.94
N GLU A 110 7.99 -2.98 5.62
CA GLU A 110 8.37 -2.40 4.34
C GLU A 110 8.28 -3.46 3.24
N PHE A 111 8.05 -3.04 2.00
CA PHE A 111 8.01 -3.92 0.85
C PHE A 111 8.60 -3.22 -0.37
N SER A 112 9.14 -4.02 -1.30
CA SER A 112 9.77 -3.50 -2.51
C SER A 112 8.77 -2.75 -3.38
N THR A 113 9.17 -1.58 -3.83
CA THR A 113 8.53 -0.68 -4.79
C THR A 113 9.48 -0.52 -5.99
N VAL A 114 9.06 0.10 -7.10
CA VAL A 114 9.94 0.42 -8.25
C VAL A 114 11.18 1.17 -7.79
N THR A 115 11.06 1.93 -6.70
CA THR A 115 12.11 2.75 -6.10
C THR A 115 12.86 2.06 -4.96
N THR A 116 12.55 0.82 -4.59
CA THR A 116 13.19 0.15 -3.44
C THR A 116 13.66 -1.27 -3.73
N THR A 117 14.96 -1.48 -3.59
CA THR A 117 15.57 -2.82 -3.58
C THR A 117 15.27 -3.53 -2.26
N PRO A 118 14.85 -4.82 -2.25
CA PRO A 118 14.69 -5.57 -1.00
C PRO A 118 16.04 -5.76 -0.31
N ARG A 119 16.12 -5.36 0.97
CA ARG A 119 17.37 -5.44 1.74
C ARG A 119 17.72 -6.85 2.23
N ASP A 120 16.72 -7.73 2.28
CA ASP A 120 16.87 -9.12 2.70
C ASP A 120 16.64 -10.05 1.51
N ALA A 121 17.66 -10.12 0.65
CA ALA A 121 17.62 -10.91 -0.58
C ALA A 121 17.28 -12.38 -0.31
N ASP A 122 17.73 -12.94 0.82
CA ASP A 122 17.46 -14.35 1.19
C ASP A 122 15.98 -14.60 1.47
N SER A 123 15.34 -13.75 2.30
CA SER A 123 13.90 -13.88 2.58
C SER A 123 13.07 -13.61 1.33
N SER A 124 13.46 -12.63 0.51
CA SER A 124 12.81 -12.36 -0.77
C SER A 124 12.95 -13.55 -1.73
N ALA A 125 14.13 -14.17 -1.84
CA ALA A 125 14.36 -15.35 -2.65
C ALA A 125 13.57 -16.56 -2.14
N THR A 126 13.48 -16.74 -0.82
CA THR A 126 12.68 -17.80 -0.21
C THR A 126 11.19 -17.64 -0.54
N ILE A 127 10.64 -16.44 -0.39
CA ILE A 127 9.24 -16.17 -0.76
C ILE A 127 9.03 -16.35 -2.26
N ALA A 128 9.96 -15.88 -3.10
CA ALA A 128 9.88 -16.05 -4.55
C ALA A 128 9.89 -17.53 -4.96
N CYS A 129 10.73 -18.35 -4.35
CA CYS A 129 10.79 -19.80 -4.56
C CYS A 129 9.49 -20.50 -4.15
N LEU A 130 8.92 -20.13 -3.00
CA LEU A 130 7.62 -20.62 -2.56
C LEU A 130 6.52 -20.26 -3.57
N LEU A 131 6.49 -19.01 -4.04
CA LEU A 131 5.51 -18.53 -5.02
C LEU A 131 5.63 -19.27 -6.36
N ASP A 132 6.85 -19.43 -6.89
CA ASP A 132 7.09 -20.17 -8.13
C ASP A 132 6.61 -21.62 -8.00
N THR A 133 6.97 -22.28 -6.90
CA THR A 133 6.59 -23.67 -6.66
C THR A 133 5.07 -23.83 -6.53
N LEU A 134 4.41 -22.99 -5.72
CA LEU A 134 2.96 -23.03 -5.54
C LEU A 134 2.20 -22.76 -6.86
N SER A 135 2.72 -21.86 -7.69
CA SER A 135 2.09 -21.49 -8.97
C SER A 135 1.94 -22.68 -9.93
N LYS A 136 2.84 -23.67 -9.84
CA LYS A 136 2.81 -24.87 -10.68
C LYS A 136 1.55 -25.71 -10.46
N GLU A 137 0.92 -25.64 -9.29
CA GLU A 137 -0.31 -26.37 -8.94
C GLU A 137 -1.58 -25.50 -9.04
N ILE A 138 -1.46 -24.26 -9.49
CA ILE A 138 -2.60 -23.36 -9.69
C ILE A 138 -2.89 -23.27 -11.18
N ASP A 139 -4.17 -23.23 -11.53
CA ASP A 139 -4.62 -22.97 -12.89
C ASP A 139 -3.96 -21.70 -13.46
N PRO A 140 -3.19 -21.79 -14.57
CA PRO A 140 -2.54 -20.65 -15.20
C PRO A 140 -3.52 -19.52 -15.55
N GLU A 141 -4.77 -19.84 -15.91
CA GLU A 141 -5.79 -18.84 -16.24
C GLU A 141 -6.15 -18.00 -15.00
N LYS A 142 -6.22 -18.62 -13.81
CA LYS A 142 -6.40 -17.89 -12.55
C LYS A 142 -5.22 -16.96 -12.30
N ILE A 143 -3.99 -17.45 -12.44
CA ILE A 143 -2.78 -16.63 -12.24
C ILE A 143 -2.77 -15.44 -13.19
N GLN A 144 -3.11 -15.67 -14.47
CA GLN A 144 -3.21 -14.62 -15.47
C GLN A 144 -4.26 -13.59 -15.09
N MET A 145 -5.44 -14.02 -14.64
CA MET A 145 -6.51 -13.13 -14.17
C MET A 145 -6.05 -12.26 -12.98
N PHE A 146 -5.38 -12.85 -11.98
CA PHE A 146 -4.83 -12.12 -10.84
C PHE A 146 -3.79 -11.09 -11.27
N THR A 147 -2.98 -11.45 -12.26
CA THR A 147 -1.90 -10.60 -12.78
C THR A 147 -2.46 -9.47 -13.63
N ALA A 148 -3.48 -9.74 -14.45
CA ALA A 148 -4.18 -8.75 -15.26
C ALA A 148 -4.89 -7.69 -14.43
N LEU A 149 -5.52 -8.06 -13.30
CA LEU A 149 -6.12 -7.11 -12.36
C LEU A 149 -5.13 -6.04 -11.89
N LEU A 150 -3.91 -6.45 -11.61
CA LEU A 150 -2.87 -5.59 -11.04
C LEU A 150 -2.03 -4.87 -12.11
N GLY A 151 -2.13 -5.28 -13.38
CA GLY A 151 -1.24 -4.89 -14.46
C GLY A 151 0.15 -5.53 -14.34
N GLU A 152 0.87 -5.60 -15.46
CA GLU A 152 2.29 -5.97 -15.48
C GLU A 152 3.13 -4.74 -15.79
N THR A 153 3.97 -4.37 -14.82
CA THR A 153 5.05 -3.41 -15.02
C THR A 153 6.33 -4.09 -14.56
N GLU A 154 7.36 -4.07 -15.40
CA GLU A 154 8.69 -4.53 -15.01
C GLU A 154 9.10 -3.77 -13.72
N CYS A 155 9.71 -4.51 -12.78
CA CYS A 155 10.19 -4.00 -11.48
C CYS A 155 9.15 -3.72 -10.37
N GLN A 156 7.84 -3.95 -10.58
CA GLN A 156 6.83 -3.75 -9.52
C GLN A 156 6.49 -5.00 -8.71
N SER A 157 6.53 -4.89 -7.37
CA SER A 157 6.03 -5.97 -6.49
C SER A 157 4.49 -6.06 -6.54
N ALA A 158 3.92 -7.19 -6.12
CA ALA A 158 2.46 -7.30 -5.99
C ALA A 158 1.88 -6.30 -4.99
N ALA A 159 2.62 -6.03 -3.90
CA ALA A 159 2.15 -5.10 -2.88
C ALA A 159 2.13 -3.66 -3.36
N GLU A 160 3.11 -3.25 -4.17
CA GLU A 160 3.11 -1.96 -4.83
C GLU A 160 1.96 -1.83 -5.82
N ARG A 161 1.72 -2.85 -6.65
CA ARG A 161 0.60 -2.83 -7.59
C ARG A 161 -0.75 -2.76 -6.88
N LEU A 162 -0.91 -3.46 -5.76
CA LEU A 162 -2.11 -3.36 -4.93
C LEU A 162 -2.27 -1.97 -4.31
N LEU A 163 -1.18 -1.34 -3.89
CA LEU A 163 -1.20 0.04 -3.41
C LEU A 163 -1.63 1.01 -4.53
N LEU A 164 -1.02 0.91 -5.71
CA LEU A 164 -1.38 1.73 -6.87
C LEU A 164 -2.84 1.51 -7.29
N HIS A 165 -3.33 0.26 -7.25
CA HIS A 165 -4.72 -0.05 -7.54
C HIS A 165 -5.67 0.62 -6.53
N ALA A 166 -5.33 0.59 -5.24
CA ALA A 166 -6.09 1.29 -4.20
C ALA A 166 -6.04 2.82 -4.36
N GLU A 167 -4.86 3.38 -4.63
CA GLU A 167 -4.66 4.82 -4.90
C GLU A 167 -5.48 5.27 -6.11
N ARG A 168 -5.43 4.56 -7.24
CA ARG A 168 -6.23 4.85 -8.45
C ARG A 168 -7.74 4.79 -8.19
N THR A 169 -8.20 3.77 -7.46
CA THR A 169 -9.62 3.69 -7.05
C THR A 169 -10.02 4.93 -6.27
N GLY A 170 -9.13 5.39 -5.37
CA GLY A 170 -9.28 6.64 -4.69
C GLY A 170 -9.32 7.83 -5.66
N ASP A 171 -8.30 8.00 -6.48
CA ASP A 171 -8.16 9.15 -7.36
C ASP A 171 -9.38 9.32 -8.27
N GLU A 172 -9.95 8.23 -8.80
CA GLU A 172 -11.21 8.28 -9.57
C GLU A 172 -12.38 8.85 -8.76
N VAL A 173 -12.53 8.45 -7.49
CA VAL A 173 -13.53 9.01 -6.57
C VAL A 173 -13.25 10.47 -6.28
N PHE A 174 -11.99 10.82 -6.00
CA PHE A 174 -11.56 12.18 -5.74
C PHE A 174 -11.86 13.10 -6.92
N HIS A 175 -11.47 12.70 -8.14
CA HIS A 175 -11.72 13.43 -9.37
C HIS A 175 -13.22 13.57 -9.62
N THR A 176 -13.98 12.48 -9.51
CA THR A 176 -15.44 12.50 -9.70
C THR A 176 -16.11 13.55 -8.80
N LEU A 177 -15.75 13.57 -7.51
CA LEU A 177 -16.35 14.51 -6.56
C LEU A 177 -15.82 15.93 -6.76
N SER A 178 -14.51 16.10 -6.89
CA SER A 178 -13.87 17.40 -6.89
C SER A 178 -14.11 18.19 -8.19
N GLU A 179 -14.32 17.51 -9.32
CA GLU A 179 -14.71 18.16 -10.59
C GLU A 179 -16.16 18.67 -10.56
N HIS A 180 -17.05 17.99 -9.84
CA HIS A 180 -18.49 18.26 -9.87
C HIS A 180 -19.02 18.99 -8.61
N ILE A 181 -18.21 19.08 -7.56
CA ILE A 181 -18.45 19.85 -6.33
C ILE A 181 -17.29 20.84 -6.12
N PRO A 182 -17.04 21.77 -7.07
CA PRO A 182 -15.87 22.62 -7.02
C PRO A 182 -15.98 23.68 -5.92
N GLY A 183 -14.98 23.73 -5.04
CA GLY A 183 -14.82 24.81 -4.07
C GLY A 183 -15.73 24.77 -2.83
N ASP A 184 -16.51 23.69 -2.65
CA ASP A 184 -17.33 23.47 -1.45
C ASP A 184 -16.70 22.39 -0.55
N ASP A 185 -15.82 22.82 0.35
CA ASP A 185 -15.10 21.94 1.29
C ASP A 185 -16.07 21.14 2.18
N CYS A 186 -17.19 21.75 2.56
CA CYS A 186 -18.20 21.12 3.43
C CYS A 186 -18.95 20.00 2.69
N ALA A 187 -19.42 20.27 1.47
CA ALA A 187 -20.09 19.27 0.65
C ALA A 187 -19.16 18.10 0.30
N LEU A 188 -17.91 18.38 -0.09
CA LEU A 188 -16.89 17.36 -0.33
C LEU A 188 -16.61 16.53 0.92
N SER A 189 -16.45 17.17 2.07
CA SER A 189 -16.24 16.50 3.36
C SER A 189 -17.39 15.55 3.70
N ASN A 190 -18.65 15.99 3.52
CA ASN A 190 -19.82 15.15 3.76
C ASN A 190 -19.90 13.96 2.80
N ALA A 191 -19.59 14.15 1.52
CA ALA A 191 -19.54 13.07 0.54
C ALA A 191 -18.49 12.02 0.93
N TYR A 192 -17.27 12.44 1.27
CA TYR A 192 -16.21 11.50 1.70
C TYR A 192 -16.56 10.78 3.01
N ARG A 193 -17.17 11.45 4.00
CA ARG A 193 -17.63 10.80 5.24
C ARG A 193 -18.70 9.75 4.96
N SER A 194 -19.67 10.06 4.11
CA SER A 194 -20.75 9.14 3.72
C SER A 194 -20.17 7.90 3.01
N LEU A 195 -19.31 8.12 2.01
CA LEU A 195 -18.58 7.06 1.32
C LEU A 195 -17.76 6.22 2.30
N GLY A 196 -17.00 6.84 3.19
CA GLY A 196 -16.17 6.16 4.18
C GLY A 196 -16.99 5.30 5.14
N ALA A 197 -18.17 5.79 5.56
CA ALA A 197 -19.10 5.03 6.40
C ALA A 197 -19.73 3.85 5.67
N TYR A 198 -20.04 3.99 4.37
CA TYR A 198 -20.58 2.92 3.55
C TYR A 198 -19.53 1.83 3.29
N ILE A 199 -18.36 2.22 2.76
CA ILE A 199 -17.26 1.30 2.45
C ILE A 199 -16.74 0.61 3.71
N GLY A 200 -16.69 1.31 4.85
CA GLY A 200 -16.29 0.73 6.13
C GLY A 200 -17.19 -0.41 6.63
N ARG A 201 -18.40 -0.58 6.06
CA ARG A 201 -19.30 -1.70 6.37
C ARG A 201 -19.08 -2.91 5.45
N ILE A 202 -18.36 -2.75 4.34
CA ILE A 202 -18.11 -3.84 3.41
C ILE A 202 -17.18 -4.86 4.06
N HIS A 203 -17.66 -6.10 4.14
CA HIS A 203 -16.89 -7.25 4.61
C HIS A 203 -17.07 -8.37 3.60
N ALA A 204 -15.99 -8.72 2.90
CA ALA A 204 -16.02 -9.83 1.98
C ALA A 204 -16.07 -11.17 2.75
N THR A 205 -16.98 -12.04 2.34
CA THR A 205 -17.11 -13.40 2.86
C THR A 205 -17.08 -14.40 1.72
N SER A 206 -16.45 -15.55 1.95
CA SER A 206 -16.50 -16.65 1.00
C SER A 206 -17.91 -17.21 0.92
N ILE A 207 -18.33 -17.63 -0.27
CA ILE A 207 -19.61 -18.33 -0.47
C ILE A 207 -19.57 -19.65 0.29
N GLU A 208 -20.65 -19.98 1.00
CA GLU A 208 -20.76 -21.23 1.75
C GLU A 208 -20.51 -22.44 0.84
N GLY A 209 -19.71 -23.39 1.33
CA GLY A 209 -19.34 -24.60 0.60
C GLY A 209 -18.18 -24.45 -0.39
N HIS A 210 -17.74 -23.22 -0.71
CA HIS A 210 -16.55 -23.02 -1.54
C HIS A 210 -15.28 -23.07 -0.67
N ARG A 211 -14.48 -24.13 -0.82
CA ARG A 211 -13.16 -24.25 -0.17
C ARG A 211 -12.07 -23.88 -1.15
N VAL A 212 -11.19 -22.97 -0.73
CA VAL A 212 -9.99 -22.62 -1.49
C VAL A 212 -8.92 -23.67 -1.19
N ASP A 213 -8.28 -24.19 -2.24
CA ASP A 213 -7.18 -25.14 -2.08
C ASP A 213 -5.99 -24.48 -1.38
N ALA A 214 -5.28 -25.26 -0.57
CA ALA A 214 -4.21 -24.71 0.27
C ALA A 214 -3.07 -24.07 -0.53
N ASN A 215 -2.75 -24.60 -1.71
CA ASN A 215 -1.74 -24.01 -2.58
C ASN A 215 -2.15 -22.61 -3.08
N GLU A 216 -3.40 -22.45 -3.53
CA GLU A 216 -3.94 -21.14 -3.94
C GLU A 216 -3.98 -20.17 -2.74
N ALA A 217 -4.45 -20.65 -1.58
CA ALA A 217 -4.55 -19.84 -0.39
C ALA A 217 -3.20 -19.33 0.12
N VAL A 218 -2.19 -20.19 0.18
CA VAL A 218 -0.83 -19.81 0.55
C VAL A 218 -0.25 -18.85 -0.49
N TYR A 219 -0.45 -19.12 -1.78
CA TYR A 219 0.04 -18.27 -2.86
C TYR A 219 -0.52 -16.84 -2.75
N VAL A 220 -1.84 -16.68 -2.63
CA VAL A 220 -2.48 -15.36 -2.48
C VAL A 220 -2.03 -14.65 -1.21
N HIS A 221 -1.95 -15.37 -0.09
CA HIS A 221 -1.47 -14.84 1.18
C HIS A 221 -0.05 -14.29 1.04
N LEU A 222 0.89 -15.07 0.49
CA LEU A 222 2.27 -14.64 0.29
C LEU A 222 2.39 -13.47 -0.69
N ARG A 223 1.65 -13.49 -1.80
CA ARG A 223 1.65 -12.39 -2.80
C ARG A 223 1.17 -11.06 -2.20
N THR A 224 0.25 -11.11 -1.25
CA THR A 224 -0.41 -9.91 -0.71
C THR A 224 0.06 -9.54 0.69
N LEU A 225 0.91 -10.36 1.33
CA LEU A 225 1.34 -10.21 2.73
C LEU A 225 1.90 -8.82 3.03
N ALA A 226 2.80 -8.34 2.18
CA ALA A 226 3.38 -7.00 2.26
C ALA A 226 2.33 -5.90 2.31
N PHE A 227 1.33 -5.97 1.43
CA PHE A 227 0.24 -5.01 1.41
C PHE A 227 -0.72 -5.17 2.60
N GLN A 228 -0.93 -6.39 3.10
CA GLN A 228 -1.72 -6.60 4.32
C GLN A 228 -1.05 -5.97 5.55
N HIS A 229 0.28 -6.07 5.67
CA HIS A 229 1.02 -5.35 6.71
C HIS A 229 0.84 -3.84 6.57
N PHE A 230 1.02 -3.34 5.35
CA PHE A 230 0.81 -1.94 5.05
C PHE A 230 -0.55 -1.45 5.54
N ILE A 231 -1.65 -2.10 5.12
CA ILE A 231 -3.01 -1.71 5.51
C ILE A 231 -3.18 -1.63 7.03
N LEU A 232 -2.69 -2.63 7.77
CA LEU A 232 -2.90 -2.68 9.22
C LEU A 232 -2.11 -1.62 9.99
N HIS A 233 -0.97 -1.17 9.46
CA HIS A 233 -0.13 -0.16 10.11
C HIS A 233 -0.42 1.26 9.64
N HIS A 234 -0.91 1.43 8.41
CA HIS A 234 -1.01 2.73 7.75
C HIS A 234 -1.88 3.75 8.51
N PRO A 235 -3.09 3.43 9.01
CA PRO A 235 -3.91 4.42 9.73
C PRO A 235 -3.21 4.96 10.99
N ARG A 236 -2.62 4.08 11.79
CA ARG A 236 -1.87 4.46 12.99
C ARG A 236 -0.62 5.26 12.64
N HIS A 237 0.06 4.89 11.56
CA HIS A 237 1.23 5.59 11.06
C HIS A 237 0.90 7.01 10.60
N LEU A 238 -0.17 7.19 9.83
CA LEU A 238 -0.62 8.51 9.37
C LEU A 238 -0.99 9.42 10.54
N GLU A 239 -1.70 8.89 11.54
CA GLU A 239 -2.08 9.66 12.73
C GLU A 239 -0.85 10.10 13.53
N MET A 240 0.10 9.18 13.78
CA MET A 240 1.32 9.48 14.53
C MET A 240 2.28 10.44 13.80
N THR A 241 2.11 10.64 12.50
CA THR A 241 3.06 11.40 11.65
C THR A 241 2.47 12.70 11.12
N ARG A 242 1.21 12.96 11.45
CA ARG A 242 0.47 14.18 11.15
C ARG A 242 1.20 15.41 11.71
N VAL A 243 1.03 16.55 11.05
CA VAL A 243 1.50 17.82 11.60
C VAL A 243 0.64 18.20 12.80
N GLU A 244 1.28 18.30 13.96
CA GLU A 244 0.65 18.79 15.19
C GLU A 244 0.53 20.31 15.18
N GLY A 245 -0.56 20.81 15.77
CA GLY A 245 -0.83 22.25 15.90
C GLY A 245 -1.72 22.82 14.79
N GLU A 246 -1.96 24.13 14.86
CA GLU A 246 -2.70 24.87 13.86
C GLU A 246 -1.76 25.26 12.70
N LEU A 247 -2.12 24.83 11.50
CA LEU A 247 -1.39 25.15 10.28
C LEU A 247 -1.90 26.47 9.70
N ALA A 248 -1.01 27.41 9.40
CA ALA A 248 -1.40 28.69 8.81
C ALA A 248 -1.64 28.56 7.30
N ASN A 249 -2.69 29.21 6.81
CA ASN A 249 -2.94 29.32 5.38
C ASN A 249 -2.08 30.44 4.77
N ILE A 250 -1.19 30.09 3.84
CA ILE A 250 -0.28 31.03 3.16
C ILE A 250 -0.79 31.50 1.80
N LYS A 251 -2.03 31.18 1.41
CA LYS A 251 -2.53 31.41 0.04
C LYS A 251 -2.38 32.86 -0.42
N GLN A 252 -2.61 33.83 0.47
CA GLN A 252 -2.52 35.25 0.13
C GLN A 252 -1.08 35.66 -0.15
N GLU A 253 -0.15 35.26 0.72
CA GLU A 253 1.28 35.53 0.57
C GLU A 253 1.89 34.79 -0.62
N ALA A 254 1.50 33.54 -0.86
CA ALA A 254 1.94 32.78 -2.01
C ALA A 254 1.46 33.43 -3.33
N ASN A 255 0.24 33.96 -3.36
CA ASN A 255 -0.25 34.76 -4.50
C ASN A 255 0.54 36.06 -4.66
N GLN A 256 0.94 36.71 -3.56
CA GLN A 256 1.79 37.90 -3.62
C GLN A 256 3.16 37.58 -4.21
N LEU A 257 3.78 36.46 -3.80
CA LEU A 257 5.03 36.00 -4.40
C LEU A 257 4.86 35.69 -5.89
N CYS A 258 3.77 35.04 -6.31
CA CYS A 258 3.50 34.79 -7.72
C CYS A 258 3.39 36.09 -8.53
N ARG A 259 2.79 37.14 -7.97
CA ARG A 259 2.72 38.47 -8.60
C ARG A 259 4.08 39.17 -8.68
N LEU A 260 4.93 38.99 -7.67
CA LEU A 260 6.29 39.53 -7.69
C LEU A 260 7.19 38.80 -8.70
N ALA A 261 6.96 37.49 -8.88
CA ALA A 261 7.72 36.66 -9.79
C ALA A 261 7.30 36.80 -11.26
N ALA A 262 6.03 37.15 -11.52
CA ALA A 262 5.54 37.43 -12.85
C ALA A 262 5.94 38.85 -13.29
N ASN A 263 6.78 38.97 -14.32
CA ASN A 263 7.02 40.24 -14.99
C ASN A 263 5.72 40.67 -15.69
N SER A 264 4.97 41.58 -15.06
CA SER A 264 3.80 42.33 -15.53
C SER A 264 3.18 41.86 -16.86
N ASP A 265 2.24 40.90 -16.77
CA ASP A 265 1.02 40.74 -17.60
C ASP A 265 0.37 39.35 -17.42
N THR A 266 1.06 38.39 -16.81
CA THR A 266 0.49 37.08 -16.42
C THR A 266 0.24 37.01 -14.92
N HIS A 267 -1.03 37.03 -14.51
CA HIS A 267 -1.42 36.74 -13.13
C HIS A 267 -1.36 35.24 -12.85
N HIS A 268 -0.23 34.76 -12.35
CA HIS A 268 -0.14 33.41 -11.80
C HIS A 268 -0.77 33.37 -10.40
N GLN A 269 -1.67 32.41 -10.20
CA GLN A 269 -2.20 32.08 -8.87
C GLN A 269 -1.24 31.09 -8.18
N ALA A 270 -1.25 31.07 -6.83
CA ALA A 270 -0.44 30.16 -6.02
C ALA A 270 -0.68 28.67 -6.34
N THR A 271 -1.86 28.35 -6.88
CA THR A 271 -2.31 27.01 -7.31
C THR A 271 -2.04 26.74 -8.80
N ALA A 272 -1.58 27.73 -9.57
CA ALA A 272 -1.29 27.54 -10.98
C ALA A 272 -0.06 26.64 -11.14
N ARG A 273 -0.20 25.59 -11.96
CA ARG A 273 0.86 24.62 -12.25
C ARG A 273 1.79 25.19 -13.32
N VAL A 274 2.87 25.81 -12.88
CA VAL A 274 3.83 26.51 -13.76
C VAL A 274 5.27 26.02 -13.59
N PHE A 275 5.50 25.12 -12.63
CA PHE A 275 6.80 24.52 -12.37
C PHE A 275 6.80 23.03 -12.71
N SER A 276 7.99 22.52 -13.03
CA SER A 276 8.29 21.10 -13.15
C SER A 276 9.25 20.65 -12.05
N VAL A 277 9.43 19.35 -11.91
CA VAL A 277 10.44 18.77 -11.00
C VAL A 277 11.86 19.25 -11.34
N ASN A 278 12.12 19.59 -12.60
CA ASN A 278 13.39 20.16 -13.01
C ASN A 278 13.48 21.67 -12.84
N THR A 279 12.38 22.42 -12.76
CA THR A 279 12.40 23.90 -12.72
C THR A 279 11.98 24.51 -11.38
N TYR A 280 11.49 23.73 -10.40
CA TYR A 280 11.06 24.26 -9.10
C TYR A 280 12.14 25.07 -8.36
N HIS A 281 13.41 24.70 -8.54
CA HIS A 281 14.55 25.36 -7.91
C HIS A 281 14.69 26.83 -8.34
N HIS A 282 14.18 27.22 -9.51
CA HIS A 282 14.16 28.62 -9.95
C HIS A 282 13.39 29.51 -8.96
N LEU A 283 12.30 29.01 -8.36
CA LEU A 283 11.56 29.74 -7.33
C LEU A 283 12.42 29.94 -6.07
N VAL A 284 13.04 28.86 -5.60
CA VAL A 284 13.85 28.85 -4.37
C VAL A 284 15.10 29.71 -4.50
N GLN A 285 15.68 29.78 -5.70
CA GLN A 285 16.89 30.54 -5.98
C GLN A 285 16.61 32.00 -6.36
N GLY A 286 15.48 32.28 -7.03
CA GLY A 286 15.06 33.62 -7.43
C GLY A 286 14.54 34.47 -6.27
N TRP A 287 13.76 33.86 -5.36
CA TRP A 287 13.12 34.55 -4.23
C TRP A 287 13.33 33.82 -2.90
N PRO A 288 14.60 33.62 -2.48
CA PRO A 288 14.92 32.76 -1.34
C PRO A 288 14.40 33.30 0.00
N LYS A 289 14.27 34.62 0.17
CA LYS A 289 13.80 35.21 1.43
C LYS A 289 12.28 35.06 1.54
N GLU A 290 11.58 35.33 0.46
CA GLU A 290 10.13 35.25 0.36
C GLU A 290 9.67 33.79 0.53
N VAL A 291 10.36 32.84 -0.10
CA VAL A 291 10.10 31.40 0.12
C VAL A 291 10.38 31.00 1.57
N ALA A 292 11.40 31.56 2.21
CA ALA A 292 11.71 31.26 3.61
C ALA A 292 10.60 31.75 4.55
N GLU A 293 10.11 32.98 4.31
CA GLU A 293 8.97 33.55 5.03
C GLU A 293 7.69 32.74 4.83
N LEU A 294 7.44 32.23 3.61
CA LEU A 294 6.30 31.34 3.35
C LEU A 294 6.39 30.03 4.14
N VAL A 295 7.58 29.40 4.16
CA VAL A 295 7.81 28.17 4.92
C VAL A 295 7.69 28.43 6.43
N GLU A 296 8.23 29.55 6.92
CA GLU A 296 8.09 29.95 8.32
C GLU A 296 6.63 30.19 8.69
N LYS A 297 5.86 30.90 7.86
CA LYS A 297 4.43 31.08 8.08
C LYS A 297 3.68 29.75 8.10
N ALA A 298 3.94 28.87 7.13
CA ALA A 298 3.27 27.58 7.03
C ALA A 298 3.56 26.69 8.25
N THR A 299 4.81 26.67 8.72
CA THR A 299 5.28 25.74 9.75
C THR A 299 5.27 26.30 11.17
N GLY A 300 5.26 27.62 11.33
CA GLY A 300 5.49 28.31 12.60
C GLY A 300 6.96 28.34 13.04
N PHE A 301 7.89 27.82 12.24
CA PHE A 301 9.30 27.71 12.59
C PHE A 301 10.18 28.66 11.77
N ALA A 302 11.00 29.44 12.47
CA ALA A 302 11.99 30.32 11.85
C ALA A 302 12.80 29.56 10.80
N THR A 303 12.83 30.07 9.57
CA THR A 303 13.46 29.38 8.44
C THR A 303 14.46 30.29 7.75
N SER A 304 15.72 29.87 7.72
CA SER A 304 16.78 30.59 7.01
C SER A 304 16.91 30.10 5.57
N VAL A 305 17.43 30.97 4.68
CA VAL A 305 17.78 30.61 3.30
C VAL A 305 18.73 29.42 3.22
N LYS A 306 19.65 29.27 4.20
CA LYS A 306 20.55 28.12 4.27
C LYS A 306 19.79 26.82 4.51
N GLN A 307 18.77 26.83 5.38
CA GLN A 307 17.93 25.66 5.64
C GLN A 307 17.08 25.29 4.42
N LEU A 308 16.56 26.27 3.67
CA LEU A 308 15.86 25.99 2.40
C LEU A 308 16.72 25.19 1.43
N LYS A 309 17.97 25.64 1.20
CA LYS A 309 18.91 24.97 0.29
C LYS A 309 19.24 23.54 0.72
N VAL A 310 19.31 23.28 2.02
CA VAL A 310 19.54 21.92 2.55
C VAL A 310 18.38 20.99 2.21
N HIS A 311 17.15 21.51 2.16
CA HIS A 311 15.95 20.71 1.85
C HIS A 311 15.64 20.63 0.36
N GLU A 312 16.30 21.40 -0.49
CA GLU A 312 16.07 21.46 -1.93
C GLU A 312 16.12 20.06 -2.58
N ARG A 313 17.18 19.28 -2.33
CA ARG A 313 17.31 17.92 -2.88
C ARG A 313 16.21 16.98 -2.40
N ARG A 314 15.80 17.10 -1.13
CA ARG A 314 14.74 16.26 -0.55
C ARG A 314 13.37 16.62 -1.14
N ALA A 315 13.11 17.93 -1.26
CA ALA A 315 11.92 18.46 -1.90
C ALA A 315 11.81 17.98 -3.35
N LYS A 316 12.90 17.93 -4.12
CA LYS A 316 12.89 17.36 -5.48
C LYS A 316 12.32 15.94 -5.52
N ALA A 317 12.82 15.06 -4.65
CA ALA A 317 12.39 13.66 -4.61
C ALA A 317 10.93 13.51 -4.17
N LEU A 318 10.49 14.33 -3.21
CA LEU A 318 9.09 14.33 -2.78
C LEU A 318 8.15 14.87 -3.88
N LEU A 319 8.54 15.95 -4.56
CA LEU A 319 7.79 16.53 -5.69
C LEU A 319 7.72 15.57 -6.88
N ALA A 320 8.79 14.83 -7.17
CA ALA A 320 8.78 13.77 -8.18
C ALA A 320 7.80 12.65 -7.80
N SER A 321 7.79 12.25 -6.52
CA SER A 321 6.84 11.26 -6.02
C SER A 321 5.39 11.74 -6.10
N TYR A 322 5.14 13.01 -5.80
CA TYR A 322 3.83 13.65 -5.96
C TYR A 322 3.41 13.69 -7.44
N ALA A 323 4.29 14.11 -8.34
CA ALA A 323 4.02 14.16 -9.77
C ALA A 323 3.64 12.78 -10.34
N TYR A 324 4.38 11.74 -9.95
CA TYR A 324 4.09 10.36 -10.32
C TYR A 324 2.75 9.88 -9.74
N ARG A 325 2.52 10.06 -8.44
CA ARG A 325 1.32 9.51 -7.76
C ARG A 325 0.04 10.23 -8.14
N THR A 326 0.05 11.55 -8.29
CA THR A 326 -1.16 12.34 -8.54
C THR A 326 -1.47 12.52 -10.02
N TYR A 327 -0.47 12.46 -10.91
CA TYR A 327 -0.66 12.73 -12.34
C TYR A 327 -0.16 11.62 -13.26
N ASP A 328 0.30 10.48 -12.72
CA ASP A 328 1.00 9.41 -13.47
C ASP A 328 2.15 9.96 -14.34
N CYS A 329 2.75 11.07 -13.89
CA CYS A 329 3.71 11.83 -14.68
C CYS A 329 5.13 11.46 -14.29
N THR A 330 5.82 10.75 -15.19
CA THR A 330 7.25 10.41 -15.03
C THR A 330 8.19 11.38 -15.74
N ASP A 331 7.67 12.26 -16.60
CA ASP A 331 8.48 13.32 -17.23
C ASP A 331 8.83 14.41 -16.20
N PRO A 332 10.11 14.56 -15.83
CA PRO A 332 10.52 15.56 -14.84
C PRO A 332 10.41 17.01 -15.34
N SER A 333 10.13 17.22 -16.63
CA SER A 333 9.99 18.53 -17.26
C SER A 333 8.52 18.98 -17.41
N ALA A 334 7.55 18.11 -17.11
CA ALA A 334 6.14 18.44 -17.18
C ALA A 334 5.75 19.51 -16.13
N LEU A 335 4.96 20.50 -16.56
CA LEU A 335 4.52 21.62 -15.72
C LEU A 335 3.31 21.21 -14.85
N VAL A 336 3.57 20.45 -13.80
CA VAL A 336 2.54 19.88 -12.91
C VAL A 336 2.57 20.44 -11.48
N LEU A 337 3.52 21.33 -11.17
CA LEU A 337 3.75 21.83 -9.81
C LEU A 337 3.40 23.32 -9.68
N SER A 338 2.81 23.68 -8.55
CA SER A 338 2.49 25.05 -8.14
C SER A 338 3.43 25.57 -7.05
N VAL A 339 3.32 26.88 -6.73
CA VAL A 339 4.06 27.46 -5.59
C VAL A 339 3.64 26.80 -4.28
N GLY A 340 2.35 26.51 -4.11
CA GLY A 340 1.83 25.79 -2.95
C GLY A 340 2.50 24.43 -2.76
N ASP A 341 2.67 23.66 -3.84
CA ASP A 341 3.31 22.35 -3.78
C ASP A 341 4.78 22.45 -3.37
N ILE A 342 5.51 23.41 -3.93
CA ILE A 342 6.94 23.62 -3.59
C ILE A 342 7.08 23.98 -2.10
N VAL A 343 6.25 24.88 -1.59
CA VAL A 343 6.28 25.27 -0.17
C VAL A 343 5.88 24.10 0.72
N SER A 344 4.82 23.36 0.39
CA SER A 344 4.39 22.16 1.12
C SER A 344 5.50 21.11 1.23
N ALA A 345 6.24 20.89 0.14
CA ALA A 345 7.35 19.93 0.13
C ALA A 345 8.47 20.35 1.07
N ILE A 346 8.87 21.62 1.04
CA ILE A 346 9.93 22.14 1.92
C ILE A 346 9.44 22.16 3.38
N ALA A 347 8.21 22.60 3.63
CA ALA A 347 7.59 22.64 4.95
C ALA A 347 7.57 21.26 5.62
N SER A 348 7.31 20.19 4.86
CA SER A 348 7.30 18.81 5.36
C SER A 348 8.64 18.37 5.97
N PHE A 349 9.76 18.76 5.35
CA PHE A 349 11.10 18.49 5.88
C PHE A 349 11.50 19.45 6.99
N ARG A 350 11.10 20.73 6.89
CA ARG A 350 11.33 21.72 7.94
C ARG A 350 10.67 21.29 9.25
N TYR A 351 9.42 20.84 9.18
CA TYR A 351 8.68 20.33 10.33
C TYR A 351 9.39 19.13 10.97
N GLN A 352 9.84 18.15 10.17
CA GLN A 352 10.60 17.00 10.68
C GLN A 352 11.88 17.43 11.40
N GLN A 353 12.61 18.39 10.83
CA GLN A 353 13.86 18.88 11.39
C GLN A 353 13.69 19.49 12.79
N GLU A 354 12.58 20.20 13.03
CA GLU A 354 12.32 20.86 14.32
C GLU A 354 11.68 19.92 15.34
N THR A 355 10.76 19.06 14.92
CA THR A 355 9.99 18.21 15.85
C THR A 355 10.69 16.91 16.21
N GLY A 356 11.64 16.43 15.40
CA GLY A 356 12.42 15.23 15.72
C GLY A 356 11.60 13.93 15.80
N GLY A 357 10.49 13.84 15.05
CA GLY A 357 9.62 12.66 15.03
C GLY A 357 10.37 11.37 14.71
N ASN A 358 9.95 10.26 15.32
CA ASN A 358 10.62 8.95 15.19
C ASN A 358 9.84 8.01 14.24
N TYR A 359 10.57 7.33 13.36
CA TYR A 359 10.05 6.24 12.53
C TYR A 359 11.04 5.07 12.46
N LYS A 360 10.54 3.87 12.71
CA LYS A 360 11.31 2.62 12.62
C LYS A 360 10.78 1.77 11.47
N PRO A 361 11.42 1.80 10.29
CA PRO A 361 11.10 0.84 9.23
C PRO A 361 11.40 -0.57 9.74
N TYR A 362 10.56 -1.53 9.42
CA TYR A 362 10.77 -2.93 9.78
C TYR A 362 10.77 -3.85 8.57
N TRP A 363 11.70 -4.78 8.61
CA TRP A 363 11.75 -5.91 7.71
C TRP A 363 11.85 -7.17 8.55
N PRO A 364 11.23 -8.28 8.12
CA PRO A 364 11.43 -9.57 8.76
C PRO A 364 12.94 -9.87 8.91
N GLY A 365 13.37 -10.20 10.14
CA GLY A 365 14.77 -10.55 10.41
C GLY A 365 15.70 -9.39 10.78
N GLN A 366 15.25 -8.13 10.77
CA GLN A 366 16.08 -6.99 11.21
C GLN A 366 16.00 -6.71 12.71
N THR A 367 17.13 -6.29 13.28
CA THR A 367 17.30 -5.99 14.72
C THR A 367 17.27 -4.50 15.06
N ASP A 368 17.84 -3.61 14.24
CA ASP A 368 17.70 -2.14 14.36
C ASP A 368 18.08 -1.39 13.06
N GLN A 369 17.45 -0.24 12.81
CA GLN A 369 17.65 0.63 11.66
C GLN A 369 17.89 2.10 12.08
N GLY A 370 17.77 2.43 13.36
CA GLY A 370 17.64 3.81 13.82
C GLY A 370 16.25 4.37 13.56
N LYS A 371 15.95 5.52 14.17
CA LYS A 371 14.59 6.06 14.25
C LYS A 371 14.37 7.37 13.48
N ASP A 372 15.40 7.91 12.85
CA ASP A 372 15.32 9.22 12.18
C ASP A 372 14.73 9.08 10.75
N PRO A 373 13.50 9.55 10.51
CA PRO A 373 12.87 9.49 9.19
C PRO A 373 13.62 10.28 8.13
N GLN A 374 14.29 11.38 8.49
CA GLN A 374 15.02 12.20 7.52
C GLN A 374 16.30 11.52 7.07
N ARG A 375 17.03 10.90 8.00
CA ARG A 375 18.19 10.07 7.65
C ARG A 375 17.79 8.89 6.78
N HIS A 376 16.63 8.28 7.04
CA HIS A 376 16.11 7.20 6.20
C HIS A 376 15.69 7.66 4.81
N PHE A 377 15.12 8.86 4.68
CA PHE A 377 14.82 9.47 3.39
C PHE A 377 16.08 9.77 2.59
N ASP A 378 17.12 10.29 3.25
CA ASP A 378 18.40 10.66 2.63
C ASP A 378 19.15 9.48 2.02
N LYS A 379 19.01 8.28 2.61
CA LYS A 379 19.61 7.05 2.04
C LYS A 379 19.11 6.80 0.62
N GLY A 380 17.81 6.94 0.39
CA GLY A 380 17.21 6.74 -0.93
C GLY A 380 17.48 7.87 -1.93
N LEU A 381 18.24 8.90 -1.56
CA LEU A 381 18.76 9.89 -2.51
C LEU A 381 20.06 9.42 -3.15
N ASN A 382 20.69 8.35 -2.66
CA ASN A 382 21.92 7.82 -3.24
C ASN A 382 21.64 7.19 -4.61
N ALA A 383 22.44 7.54 -5.62
CA ALA A 383 22.28 7.00 -6.97
C ALA A 383 22.58 5.49 -7.03
N ASP A 384 23.51 5.02 -6.19
CA ASP A 384 23.93 3.61 -6.15
C ASP A 384 22.97 2.73 -5.32
N ASP A 385 22.13 3.35 -4.49
CA ASP A 385 21.13 2.68 -3.64
C ASP A 385 19.92 3.62 -3.42
N PRO A 386 19.04 3.78 -4.42
CA PRO A 386 17.94 4.74 -4.39
C PRO A 386 16.77 4.30 -3.47
N HIS A 387 17.02 3.43 -2.49
CA HIS A 387 16.02 2.86 -1.63
C HIS A 387 15.39 3.88 -0.68
N GLN A 388 14.14 4.28 -0.96
CA GLN A 388 13.30 5.03 -0.01
C GLN A 388 12.31 4.12 0.73
N HIS A 389 12.48 3.98 2.05
CA HIS A 389 11.51 3.30 2.90
C HIS A 389 10.07 3.81 2.63
N GLN A 390 9.16 2.88 2.32
CA GLN A 390 7.79 3.16 1.94
C GLN A 390 7.04 3.90 3.06
N GLY A 391 7.26 3.52 4.32
CA GLY A 391 6.67 4.27 5.43
C GLY A 391 7.26 5.68 5.59
N VAL A 392 8.53 5.89 5.21
CA VAL A 392 9.19 7.19 5.28
C VAL A 392 8.65 8.14 4.22
N ILE A 393 8.55 7.71 2.96
CA ILE A 393 7.96 8.56 1.90
C ILE A 393 6.52 8.94 2.25
N GLN A 394 5.77 8.05 2.90
CA GLN A 394 4.40 8.33 3.37
C GLN A 394 4.31 9.38 4.47
N ILE A 395 5.30 9.45 5.39
CA ILE A 395 5.35 10.54 6.38
C ILE A 395 5.36 11.88 5.66
N TYR A 396 6.25 12.03 4.68
CA TYR A 396 6.43 13.29 3.99
C TYR A 396 5.28 13.59 3.03
N LEU A 397 4.72 12.59 2.34
CA LEU A 397 3.53 12.77 1.51
C LEU A 397 2.30 13.17 2.35
N ASN A 398 2.08 12.54 3.50
CA ASN A 398 0.98 12.90 4.40
C ASN A 398 1.08 14.36 4.85
N ARG A 399 2.26 14.78 5.31
CA ARG A 399 2.49 16.19 5.72
C ARG A 399 2.35 17.14 4.54
N PHE A 400 2.89 16.78 3.38
CA PHE A 400 2.77 17.54 2.15
C PHE A 400 1.29 17.81 1.81
N TYR A 401 0.45 16.77 1.82
CA TYR A 401 -0.97 16.92 1.52
C TYR A 401 -1.72 17.72 2.58
N GLN A 402 -1.33 17.64 3.86
CA GLN A 402 -1.91 18.47 4.91
C GLN A 402 -1.62 19.96 4.70
N TYR A 403 -0.37 20.32 4.40
CA TYR A 403 -0.02 21.70 4.05
C TYR A 403 -0.80 22.16 2.81
N GLN A 404 -0.85 21.33 1.76
CA GLN A 404 -1.58 21.64 0.54
C GLN A 404 -3.08 21.88 0.80
N ALA A 405 -3.71 21.04 1.64
CA ALA A 405 -5.11 21.18 2.00
C ALA A 405 -5.38 22.51 2.72
N VAL A 406 -4.51 22.90 3.65
CA VAL A 406 -4.62 24.17 4.37
C VAL A 406 -4.46 25.36 3.40
N PHE A 407 -3.50 25.30 2.49
CA PHE A 407 -3.26 26.37 1.51
C PHE A 407 -4.44 26.52 0.55
N ASN A 408 -5.11 25.42 0.21
CA ASN A 408 -6.26 25.44 -0.68
C ASN A 408 -7.59 25.75 0.03
N GLY A 409 -7.62 25.70 1.36
CA GLY A 409 -8.86 25.83 2.13
C GLY A 409 -9.73 24.59 2.06
N THR A 410 -9.13 23.42 1.88
CA THR A 410 -9.79 22.11 1.71
C THR A 410 -9.52 21.19 2.90
N THR A 411 -9.37 21.76 4.09
CA THR A 411 -8.90 21.01 5.28
C THR A 411 -9.95 20.00 5.74
N GLU A 412 -11.24 20.31 5.68
CA GLU A 412 -12.27 19.38 6.15
C GLU A 412 -12.43 18.22 5.19
N SER A 413 -12.49 18.50 3.87
CA SER A 413 -12.56 17.46 2.85
C SER A 413 -11.31 16.61 2.82
N HIS A 414 -10.12 17.19 3.03
CA HIS A 414 -8.88 16.40 3.14
C HIS A 414 -8.90 15.44 4.33
N ARG A 415 -9.38 15.87 5.51
CA ARG A 415 -9.51 14.95 6.65
C ARG A 415 -10.51 13.83 6.38
N ALA A 416 -11.68 14.17 5.85
CA ALA A 416 -12.70 13.19 5.48
C ALA A 416 -12.20 12.24 4.38
N TRP A 417 -11.38 12.74 3.45
CA TRP A 417 -10.71 11.94 2.43
C TRP A 417 -9.75 10.92 3.04
N MET A 418 -8.93 11.32 4.00
CA MET A 418 -8.02 10.39 4.70
C MET A 418 -8.80 9.31 5.47
N ASP A 419 -9.92 9.67 6.11
CA ASP A 419 -10.80 8.71 6.77
C ASP A 419 -11.41 7.72 5.77
N TYR A 420 -11.88 8.22 4.62
CA TYR A 420 -12.37 7.39 3.52
C TYR A 420 -11.30 6.42 3.01
N GLN A 421 -10.06 6.88 2.79
CA GLN A 421 -8.94 6.04 2.40
C GLN A 421 -8.66 4.92 3.42
N GLY A 422 -8.75 5.24 4.72
CA GLY A 422 -8.66 4.25 5.79
C GLY A 422 -9.76 3.17 5.70
N SER A 423 -11.01 3.56 5.44
CA SER A 423 -12.11 2.64 5.20
C SER A 423 -11.90 1.79 3.95
N LEU A 424 -11.42 2.38 2.86
CA LEU A 424 -11.12 1.68 1.60
C LEU A 424 -10.07 0.60 1.81
N LEU A 425 -8.95 0.92 2.45
CA LEU A 425 -7.91 -0.06 2.76
C LEU A 425 -8.43 -1.20 3.65
N ASN A 426 -9.30 -0.91 4.62
CA ASN A 426 -9.94 -1.96 5.42
C ASN A 426 -10.82 -2.90 4.57
N ALA A 427 -11.58 -2.35 3.61
CA ALA A 427 -12.36 -3.15 2.67
C ALA A 427 -11.46 -4.02 1.79
N TYR A 428 -10.36 -3.48 1.26
CA TYR A 428 -9.33 -4.27 0.55
C TYR A 428 -8.82 -5.42 1.40
N HIS A 429 -8.45 -5.15 2.65
CA HIS A 429 -7.97 -6.20 3.56
C HIS A 429 -9.02 -7.28 3.82
N SER A 430 -10.32 -6.94 3.85
CA SER A 430 -11.40 -7.94 3.95
C SER A 430 -11.44 -8.86 2.72
N VAL A 431 -11.27 -8.31 1.52
CA VAL A 431 -11.24 -9.06 0.26
C VAL A 431 -10.00 -9.95 0.18
N LEU A 432 -8.83 -9.43 0.56
CA LEU A 432 -7.57 -10.20 0.55
C LEU A 432 -7.60 -11.40 1.49
N LYS A 433 -8.39 -11.33 2.58
CA LYS A 433 -8.58 -12.44 3.51
C LYS A 433 -9.33 -13.63 2.94
N LEU A 434 -9.99 -13.48 1.79
CA LEU A 434 -10.61 -14.61 1.09
C LEU A 434 -9.55 -15.64 0.65
N ASN A 435 -8.29 -15.21 0.48
CA ASN A 435 -7.17 -16.04 0.03
C ASN A 435 -7.44 -16.79 -1.29
N SER A 436 -8.45 -16.39 -2.06
CA SER A 436 -8.75 -16.96 -3.39
C SER A 436 -8.40 -15.96 -4.46
N ILE A 437 -7.78 -16.42 -5.55
CA ILE A 437 -7.50 -15.60 -6.71
C ILE A 437 -8.80 -15.04 -7.31
N VAL A 438 -9.81 -15.89 -7.50
CA VAL A 438 -11.11 -15.49 -8.03
C VAL A 438 -11.81 -14.55 -7.05
N GLY A 439 -11.83 -14.90 -5.77
CA GLY A 439 -12.44 -14.07 -4.73
C GLY A 439 -11.81 -12.68 -4.63
N VAL A 440 -10.49 -12.60 -4.69
CA VAL A 440 -9.76 -11.33 -4.66
C VAL A 440 -10.02 -10.51 -5.92
N THR A 441 -9.94 -11.13 -7.10
CA THR A 441 -10.15 -10.41 -8.37
C THR A 441 -11.55 -9.83 -8.45
N THR A 442 -12.57 -10.66 -8.21
CA THR A 442 -13.96 -10.23 -8.22
C THR A 442 -14.24 -9.20 -7.14
N GLY A 443 -13.72 -9.42 -5.93
CA GLY A 443 -13.93 -8.53 -4.79
C GLY A 443 -13.33 -7.14 -5.00
N LEU A 444 -12.08 -7.05 -5.49
CA LEU A 444 -11.42 -5.76 -5.73
C LEU A 444 -12.03 -5.01 -6.93
N THR A 445 -12.40 -5.73 -7.99
CA THR A 445 -13.11 -5.14 -9.15
C THR A 445 -14.47 -4.58 -8.72
N SER A 446 -15.24 -5.35 -7.94
CA SER A 446 -16.54 -4.92 -7.43
C SER A 446 -16.42 -3.74 -6.48
N LEU A 447 -15.38 -3.72 -5.63
CA LEU A 447 -15.11 -2.62 -4.72
C LEU A 447 -14.84 -1.32 -5.48
N GLY A 448 -14.02 -1.36 -6.52
CA GLY A 448 -13.77 -0.19 -7.39
C GLY A 448 -15.06 0.34 -8.03
N PHE A 449 -15.86 -0.55 -8.61
CA PHE A 449 -17.17 -0.18 -9.18
C PHE A 449 -18.10 0.47 -8.16
N LEU A 450 -18.21 -0.11 -6.95
CA LEU A 450 -19.04 0.43 -5.88
C LEU A 450 -18.56 1.82 -5.47
N CYS A 451 -17.27 1.99 -5.20
CA CYS A 451 -16.71 3.30 -4.82
C CYS A 451 -17.07 4.40 -5.84
N LEU A 452 -16.89 4.13 -7.13
CA LEU A 452 -17.20 5.08 -8.18
C LEU A 452 -18.71 5.33 -8.34
N SER A 453 -19.54 4.29 -8.22
CA SER A 453 -20.99 4.42 -8.30
C SER A 453 -21.52 5.34 -7.18
N PHE A 454 -21.10 5.12 -5.94
CA PHE A 454 -21.54 5.96 -4.82
C PHE A 454 -21.02 7.39 -4.91
N ALA A 455 -19.82 7.60 -5.46
CA ALA A 455 -19.31 8.94 -5.71
C ALA A 455 -20.21 9.69 -6.72
N LYS A 456 -20.61 9.02 -7.81
CA LYS A 456 -21.53 9.57 -8.81
C LYS A 456 -22.91 9.87 -8.23
N ASP A 457 -23.43 9.00 -7.35
CA ASP A 457 -24.72 9.23 -6.68
C ASP A 457 -24.69 10.52 -5.83
N HIS A 458 -23.61 10.76 -5.08
CA HIS A 458 -23.43 12.00 -4.33
C HIS A 458 -23.32 13.23 -5.23
N VAL A 459 -22.65 13.12 -6.39
CA VAL A 459 -22.63 14.20 -7.38
C VAL A 459 -24.06 14.52 -7.88
N ILE A 460 -24.84 13.48 -8.22
CA ILE A 460 -26.21 13.65 -8.70
C ILE A 460 -27.08 14.31 -7.62
N GLU A 461 -26.97 13.86 -6.38
CA GLU A 461 -27.68 14.45 -5.24
C GLU A 461 -27.34 15.94 -5.09
N HIS A 462 -26.05 16.29 -5.07
CA HIS A 462 -25.58 17.68 -4.96
C HIS A 462 -26.12 18.56 -6.09
N LEU A 463 -26.05 18.09 -7.34
CA LEU A 463 -26.56 18.82 -8.50
C LEU A 463 -28.08 19.03 -8.44
N ASN A 464 -28.83 18.06 -7.95
CA ASN A 464 -30.28 18.16 -7.79
C ASN A 464 -30.68 19.11 -6.65
N SER A 465 -29.98 19.06 -5.52
CA SER A 465 -30.17 20.02 -4.42
C SER A 465 -29.92 21.45 -4.88
N ASN A 466 -28.85 21.70 -5.63
CA ASN A 466 -28.55 23.03 -6.19
C ASN A 466 -29.59 23.49 -7.22
N ARG A 467 -30.10 22.59 -8.07
CA ARG A 467 -31.21 22.91 -9.00
C ARG A 467 -32.50 23.26 -8.27
N SER A 468 -32.81 22.57 -7.18
CA SER A 468 -33.99 22.86 -6.35
C SER A 468 -33.88 24.21 -5.62
N ALA A 469 -32.66 24.62 -5.24
CA ALA A 469 -32.38 25.93 -4.64
C ALA A 469 -32.44 27.09 -5.65
N LEU A 470 -32.24 26.80 -6.95
CA LEU A 470 -32.27 27.78 -8.04
C LEU A 470 -33.63 27.86 -8.78
N ALA A 471 -34.63 27.07 -8.38
CA ALA A 471 -35.97 27.19 -8.93
C ALA A 471 -36.62 28.52 -8.47
N PRO A 472 -37.04 29.42 -9.38
CA PRO A 472 -37.68 30.66 -8.99
C PRO A 472 -39.01 30.36 -8.31
N ALA A 473 -39.22 30.92 -7.12
CA ALA A 473 -40.53 31.05 -6.51
C ALA A 473 -41.45 31.85 -7.45
N THR A 474 -42.22 31.14 -8.27
CA THR A 474 -43.23 31.67 -9.19
C THR A 474 -44.40 30.68 -9.07
N VAL A 475 -45.65 31.00 -8.74
CA VAL A 475 -46.39 32.25 -8.58
C VAL A 475 -47.55 31.93 -7.61
N SER A 476 -47.64 32.59 -6.45
CA SER A 476 -48.93 32.74 -5.77
C SER A 476 -49.62 33.98 -6.33
N ARG A 477 -50.54 33.77 -7.26
CA ARG A 477 -51.61 34.71 -7.58
C ARG A 477 -52.90 33.92 -7.75
N LEU A 478 -53.74 34.00 -6.73
CA LEU A 478 -55.17 34.23 -6.88
C LEU A 478 -55.48 35.54 -6.18
#